data_AF-A0A9X9X2V1-F1
#
_entry.id   AF-A0A9X9X2V1-F1
#
_cell.length_a   1.000
_cell.length_b   1.000
_cell.length_c   1.000
_cell.angle_alpha   90.00
_cell.angle_beta   90.00
_cell.angle_gamma   90.00
#
_symmetry.space_group_name_H-M   'P 1'
#
loop_
_entity.id
_entity.type
_entity.pdbx_description
1 polymer ?
#
loop_
_entity_poly.entity_id
_entity_poly.type
_entity_poly.pdbx_seq_one_letter_code
_entity_poly.pdbx_strand_id
1 'polypeptide(L)'
;MHRPLLVTIANQRSGTKFLGAALNAGTRLRSFGEPFKPPPPATPFPAFAAAWIAGHPGFAFRGTEIEAMLDAFLDSLAARAAEAGRIAHLDVMYNTLGGLSGIWTWPVRGEGESVICRVLRARGAAVLHLVRESVADCVASRLIANHRGYHRREPLSEAERALRLTIDLRAAEREMRAILTARDFVRRAFRGHGAYLELTYPDFVAGASLAPGVPLQLADLIGIPGPEGVAGPCRLVPSAPDKAEAILNWSELQALEARIRAGGRHPTPTTADATGRPIS
;
A
#
# COMPACT_ATOMS: atom_id res chain seq x y z
N MET A 1 -7.31 19.99 -15.64
CA MET A 1 -6.50 19.69 -14.44
C MET A 1 -7.18 18.55 -13.70
N HIS A 2 -6.44 17.52 -13.26
CA HIS A 2 -7.02 16.44 -12.46
C HIS A 2 -7.42 16.94 -11.06
N ARG A 3 -8.44 16.31 -10.48
CA ARG A 3 -8.82 16.57 -9.08
C ARG A 3 -7.75 15.99 -8.13
N PRO A 4 -7.52 16.61 -6.95
CA PRO A 4 -6.57 16.09 -5.97
C PRO A 4 -6.90 14.66 -5.54
N LEU A 5 -5.85 13.87 -5.31
CA LEU A 5 -5.94 12.46 -4.95
C LEU A 5 -4.79 12.13 -4.00
N LEU A 6 -5.11 11.49 -2.88
CA LEU A 6 -4.12 10.87 -1.99
C LEU A 6 -4.10 9.36 -2.20
N VAL A 7 -2.91 8.79 -2.41
CA VAL A 7 -2.74 7.35 -2.57
C VAL A 7 -1.76 6.82 -1.54
N THR A 8 -2.21 5.88 -0.73
CA THR A 8 -1.34 5.16 0.19
C THR A 8 -0.84 3.89 -0.48
N ILE A 9 0.47 3.77 -0.69
CA ILE A 9 1.10 2.54 -1.18
C ILE A 9 1.75 1.84 0.00
N ALA A 10 1.42 0.56 0.23
CA ALA A 10 1.93 -0.15 1.40
C ALA A 10 1.88 -1.67 1.24
N ASN A 11 2.47 -2.40 2.19
CA ASN A 11 2.18 -3.82 2.36
C ASN A 11 0.86 -4.04 3.12
N GLN A 12 0.30 -5.26 3.08
CA GLN A 12 -0.71 -5.62 4.07
C GLN A 12 -0.16 -5.46 5.50
N ARG A 13 -1.05 -5.11 6.44
CA ARG A 13 -0.74 -5.01 7.88
C ARG A 13 0.30 -3.91 8.23
N SER A 14 0.35 -2.88 7.40
CA SER A 14 1.18 -1.67 7.55
C SER A 14 0.49 -0.52 8.27
N GLY A 15 -0.81 -0.63 8.57
CA GLY A 15 -1.59 0.46 9.19
C GLY A 15 -2.56 1.17 8.26
N THR A 16 -2.63 0.82 6.97
CA THR A 16 -3.55 1.44 5.98
C THR A 16 -5.01 1.48 6.42
N LYS A 17 -5.53 0.42 7.06
CA LYS A 17 -6.91 0.43 7.58
C LYS A 17 -7.12 1.40 8.74
N PHE A 18 -6.11 1.54 9.59
CA PHE A 18 -6.11 2.54 10.66
C PHE A 18 -6.11 3.95 10.06
N LEU A 19 -5.24 4.20 9.07
CA LEU A 19 -5.22 5.45 8.31
C LEU A 19 -6.58 5.72 7.68
N GLY A 20 -7.12 4.80 6.88
CA GLY A 20 -8.39 4.99 6.19
C GLY A 20 -9.56 5.27 7.13
N ALA A 21 -9.60 4.63 8.30
CA ALA A 21 -10.59 4.92 9.33
C ALA A 21 -10.41 6.31 9.95
N ALA A 22 -9.18 6.71 10.26
CA ALA A 22 -8.87 8.05 10.78
C ALA A 22 -9.22 9.14 9.75
N LEU A 23 -8.86 8.95 8.48
CA LEU A 23 -9.21 9.86 7.38
C LEU A 23 -10.73 9.99 7.20
N ASN A 24 -11.46 8.86 7.26
CA ASN A 24 -12.92 8.87 7.13
C ASN A 24 -13.62 9.56 8.32
N ALA A 25 -13.03 9.51 9.52
CA ALA A 25 -13.51 10.25 10.68
C ALA A 25 -13.22 11.77 10.60
N GLY A 26 -12.28 12.19 9.75
CA GLY A 26 -12.07 13.59 9.40
C GLY A 26 -13.11 14.13 8.41
N THR A 27 -12.98 15.39 8.03
CA THR A 27 -13.89 16.10 7.10
C THR A 27 -13.24 16.41 5.74
N ARG A 28 -11.93 16.24 5.57
CA ARG A 28 -11.20 16.62 4.34
C ARG A 28 -10.99 15.47 3.35
N LEU A 29 -10.78 14.26 3.82
CA LEU A 29 -10.38 13.11 2.99
C LEU A 29 -11.43 12.00 3.07
N ARG A 30 -11.79 11.37 1.95
CA ARG A 30 -12.68 10.19 1.90
C ARG A 30 -11.87 8.97 1.48
N SER A 31 -11.67 8.01 2.38
CA SER A 31 -10.97 6.76 2.07
C SER A 31 -11.91 5.72 1.45
N PHE A 32 -11.52 5.23 0.27
CA PHE A 32 -12.15 4.12 -0.45
C PHE A 32 -11.51 2.76 -0.13
N GLY A 33 -10.53 2.70 0.79
CA GLY A 33 -9.85 1.47 1.17
C GLY A 33 -9.02 0.88 0.03
N GLU A 34 -9.06 -0.45 -0.16
CA GLU A 34 -8.31 -1.21 -1.16
C GLU A 34 -9.16 -1.50 -2.42
N PRO A 35 -9.32 -0.56 -3.38
CA PRO A 35 -10.24 -0.75 -4.51
C PRO A 35 -9.83 -1.85 -5.49
N PHE A 36 -8.54 -2.23 -5.50
CA PHE A 36 -7.95 -3.20 -6.43
C PHE A 36 -7.92 -4.64 -5.92
N LYS A 37 -8.44 -4.92 -4.72
CA LYS A 37 -8.37 -6.26 -4.12
C LYS A 37 -9.22 -7.29 -4.92
N PRO A 38 -8.68 -8.46 -5.33
CA PRO A 38 -9.45 -9.52 -6.00
C PRO A 38 -10.47 -10.21 -5.04
N PRO A 39 -11.55 -10.86 -5.56
CA PRO A 39 -12.90 -10.89 -4.95
C PRO A 39 -13.06 -11.95 -3.82
N PRO A 40 -14.19 -12.01 -3.05
CA PRO A 40 -15.44 -11.20 -2.97
C PRO A 40 -15.73 -10.57 -1.57
N PRO A 41 -16.77 -9.68 -1.41
CA PRO A 41 -17.69 -9.17 -2.45
C PRO A 41 -17.01 -8.14 -3.36
N ALA A 42 -17.60 -7.90 -4.54
CA ALA A 42 -17.02 -7.13 -5.65
C ALA A 42 -16.40 -5.81 -5.16
N THR A 43 -15.09 -5.69 -5.35
CA THR A 43 -14.37 -4.45 -5.07
C THR A 43 -14.65 -3.42 -6.17
N PRO A 44 -14.50 -2.11 -5.88
CA PRO A 44 -14.86 -1.04 -6.81
C PRO A 44 -14.19 -1.14 -8.19
N PHE A 45 -12.91 -1.55 -8.26
CA PHE A 45 -12.18 -1.54 -9.54
C PHE A 45 -12.62 -2.66 -10.51
N PRO A 46 -12.72 -3.95 -10.12
CA PRO A 46 -13.21 -4.99 -11.03
C PRO A 46 -14.59 -4.70 -11.63
N ALA A 47 -15.51 -4.13 -10.83
CA ALA A 47 -16.82 -3.74 -11.33
C ALA A 47 -16.73 -2.58 -12.34
N PHE A 48 -15.89 -1.57 -12.06
CA PHE A 48 -15.63 -0.48 -13.00
C PHE A 48 -14.99 -0.99 -14.30
N ALA A 49 -13.96 -1.84 -14.20
CA ALA A 49 -13.25 -2.39 -15.35
C ALA A 49 -14.17 -3.21 -16.24
N ALA A 50 -15.05 -4.03 -15.65
CA ALA A 50 -16.05 -4.79 -16.42
C ALA A 50 -17.00 -3.86 -17.21
N ALA A 51 -17.50 -2.80 -16.57
CA ALA A 51 -18.33 -1.79 -17.24
C ALA A 51 -17.57 -1.02 -18.33
N TRP A 52 -16.31 -0.67 -18.07
CA TRP A 52 -15.44 -0.03 -19.05
C TRP A 52 -15.25 -0.90 -20.28
N ILE A 53 -14.86 -2.16 -20.11
CA ILE A 53 -14.65 -3.11 -21.21
C ILE A 53 -15.94 -3.30 -22.02
N ALA A 54 -17.09 -3.43 -21.36
CA ALA A 54 -18.38 -3.53 -22.03
C ALA A 54 -18.74 -2.28 -22.86
N GLY A 55 -18.35 -1.09 -22.40
CA GLY A 55 -18.53 0.17 -23.11
C GLY A 55 -17.50 0.43 -24.22
N HIS A 56 -16.45 -0.39 -24.34
CA HIS A 56 -15.37 -0.24 -25.30
C HIS A 56 -15.18 -1.55 -26.09
N PRO A 57 -16.04 -1.87 -27.08
CA PRO A 57 -16.03 -3.17 -27.78
C PRO A 57 -14.74 -3.49 -28.55
N GLY A 58 -13.84 -2.51 -28.73
CA GLY A 58 -12.50 -2.69 -29.31
C GLY A 58 -11.36 -2.77 -28.29
N PHE A 59 -11.66 -2.81 -26.99
CA PHE A 59 -10.65 -2.80 -25.92
C PHE A 59 -9.73 -4.02 -26.04
N ALA A 60 -8.48 -3.78 -26.43
CA ALA A 60 -7.55 -4.81 -26.85
C ALA A 60 -6.44 -5.05 -25.83
N PHE A 61 -6.58 -4.55 -24.60
CA PHE A 61 -5.53 -4.77 -23.61
C PHE A 61 -4.50 -3.64 -23.60
N ARG A 62 -4.41 -2.78 -24.61
CA ARG A 62 -3.20 -1.96 -24.87
C ARG A 62 -2.81 -1.09 -23.67
N GLY A 63 -1.53 -0.79 -23.51
CA GLY A 63 -1.01 -0.11 -22.32
C GLY A 63 -1.66 1.24 -22.13
N THR A 64 -1.84 1.97 -23.23
CA THR A 64 -2.58 3.23 -23.28
C THR A 64 -4.06 3.08 -22.92
N GLU A 65 -4.70 1.97 -23.27
CA GLU A 65 -6.09 1.68 -22.92
C GLU A 65 -6.23 1.33 -21.43
N ILE A 66 -5.29 0.56 -20.87
CA ILE A 66 -5.22 0.27 -19.43
C ILE A 66 -4.97 1.55 -18.64
N GLU A 67 -4.06 2.40 -19.11
CA GLU A 67 -3.81 3.72 -18.51
C GLU A 67 -5.06 4.57 -18.52
N ALA A 68 -5.75 4.68 -19.65
CA ALA A 68 -6.99 5.44 -19.76
C ALA A 68 -8.10 4.88 -18.85
N MET A 69 -8.25 3.56 -18.79
CA MET A 69 -9.22 2.91 -17.89
C MET A 69 -8.89 3.19 -16.42
N LEU A 70 -7.62 3.09 -16.03
CA LEU A 70 -7.18 3.38 -14.67
C LEU A 70 -7.38 4.87 -14.34
N ASP A 71 -7.02 5.77 -15.25
CA ASP A 71 -7.19 7.20 -15.08
C ASP A 71 -8.67 7.58 -14.90
N ALA A 72 -9.56 7.02 -15.73
CA ALA A 72 -10.99 7.21 -15.60
C ALA A 72 -11.55 6.63 -14.29
N PHE A 73 -11.02 5.50 -13.82
CA PHE A 73 -11.40 4.96 -12.51
C PHE A 73 -11.02 5.92 -11.38
N LEU A 74 -9.80 6.46 -11.39
CA LEU A 74 -9.34 7.42 -10.39
C LEU A 74 -10.17 8.71 -10.43
N ASP A 75 -10.54 9.18 -11.61
CA ASP A 75 -11.48 10.30 -11.77
C ASP A 75 -12.84 10.01 -11.15
N SER A 76 -13.37 8.79 -11.31
CA SER A 76 -14.64 8.39 -10.70
C SER A 76 -14.58 8.43 -9.16
N LEU A 77 -13.46 8.04 -8.54
CA LEU A 77 -13.28 8.13 -7.09
C LEU A 77 -13.17 9.59 -6.63
N ALA A 78 -12.40 10.40 -7.35
CA ALA A 78 -12.27 11.82 -7.07
C ALA A 78 -13.60 12.57 -7.22
N ALA A 79 -14.43 12.18 -8.20
CA ALA A 79 -15.79 12.71 -8.37
C ALA A 79 -16.66 12.44 -7.14
N ARG A 80 -16.73 11.18 -6.70
CA ARG A 80 -17.51 10.73 -5.54
C ARG A 80 -17.04 11.33 -4.22
N ALA A 81 -15.75 11.64 -4.09
CA ALA A 81 -15.25 12.34 -2.90
C ALA A 81 -15.65 13.82 -2.93
N ALA A 82 -15.54 14.47 -4.09
CA ALA A 82 -15.85 15.88 -4.26
C ALA A 82 -17.35 16.19 -4.06
N GLU A 83 -18.25 15.27 -4.41
CA GLU A 83 -19.68 15.38 -4.08
C GLU A 83 -19.95 15.57 -2.57
N ALA A 84 -19.05 15.06 -1.72
CA ALA A 84 -19.10 15.25 -0.28
C ALA A 84 -18.17 16.38 0.21
N GLY A 85 -17.63 17.20 -0.68
CA GLY A 85 -16.65 18.24 -0.36
C GLY A 85 -15.29 17.70 0.11
N ARG A 86 -14.94 16.46 -0.26
CA ARG A 86 -13.73 15.75 0.22
C ARG A 86 -12.77 15.41 -0.91
N ILE A 87 -11.50 15.22 -0.56
CA ILE A 87 -10.44 14.68 -1.42
C ILE A 87 -10.48 13.16 -1.36
N ALA A 88 -10.29 12.48 -2.49
CA ALA A 88 -10.28 11.02 -2.52
C ALA A 88 -8.98 10.45 -1.93
N HIS A 89 -9.12 9.38 -1.15
CA HIS A 89 -8.02 8.55 -0.68
C HIS A 89 -8.24 7.09 -1.09
N LEU A 90 -7.19 6.38 -1.52
CA LEU A 90 -7.21 4.94 -1.73
C LEU A 90 -5.90 4.28 -1.30
N ASP A 91 -5.99 3.00 -0.99
CA ASP A 91 -4.88 2.13 -0.65
C ASP A 91 -4.51 1.23 -1.84
N VAL A 92 -3.23 1.22 -2.20
CA VAL A 92 -2.64 0.30 -3.18
C VAL A 92 -1.66 -0.61 -2.45
N MET A 93 -2.01 -1.89 -2.34
CA MET A 93 -1.13 -2.88 -1.72
C MET A 93 0.01 -3.26 -2.67
N TYR A 94 1.18 -3.61 -2.16
CA TYR A 94 2.32 -4.04 -2.98
C TYR A 94 1.97 -5.18 -3.96
N ASN A 95 1.19 -6.16 -3.53
CA ASN A 95 0.74 -7.26 -4.39
C ASN A 95 -0.30 -6.84 -5.44
N THR A 96 -0.82 -5.61 -5.38
CA THR A 96 -1.71 -5.02 -6.40
C THR A 96 -0.98 -4.06 -7.33
N LEU A 97 0.28 -3.70 -7.07
CA LEU A 97 1.08 -2.84 -7.98
C LEU A 97 1.30 -3.47 -9.36
N GLY A 98 1.26 -4.81 -9.44
CA GLY A 98 1.21 -5.59 -10.68
C GLY A 98 -0.16 -6.22 -10.96
N GLY A 99 -1.21 -5.90 -10.19
CA GLY A 99 -2.53 -6.55 -10.34
C GLY A 99 -3.20 -6.28 -11.69
N LEU A 100 -2.83 -5.18 -12.35
CA LEU A 100 -3.29 -4.83 -13.70
C LEU A 100 -2.41 -5.43 -14.79
N SER A 101 -1.41 -6.25 -14.43
CA SER A 101 -0.44 -6.80 -15.34
C SER A 101 -0.76 -8.24 -15.77
N GLY A 102 -2.01 -8.52 -16.15
CA GLY A 102 -2.48 -9.88 -16.49
C GLY A 102 -2.13 -10.38 -17.91
N ILE A 103 -1.78 -9.47 -18.82
CA ILE A 103 -1.24 -9.72 -20.18
C ILE A 103 0.06 -8.92 -20.40
N TRP A 104 0.56 -8.29 -19.34
CA TRP A 104 1.36 -7.06 -19.40
C TRP A 104 2.63 -7.22 -18.53
N THR A 105 3.39 -8.26 -18.88
CA THR A 105 4.75 -8.61 -18.43
C THR A 105 5.12 -8.29 -16.98
N TRP A 106 4.96 -9.31 -16.14
CA TRP A 106 6.07 -9.68 -15.27
C TRP A 106 7.19 -10.33 -16.12
N PRO A 107 8.47 -9.97 -15.93
CA PRO A 107 8.92 -8.89 -15.06
C PRO A 107 8.69 -7.53 -15.73
N VAL A 108 8.33 -6.54 -14.91
CA VAL A 108 8.55 -5.12 -15.15
C VAL A 108 9.96 -4.98 -15.75
N ARG A 109 10.09 -4.63 -17.04
CA ARG A 109 11.33 -4.75 -17.82
C ARG A 109 12.29 -3.58 -17.60
N GLY A 110 11.82 -2.52 -16.94
CA GLY A 110 12.59 -1.32 -16.64
C GLY A 110 12.28 -0.73 -15.26
N GLU A 111 13.12 0.20 -14.81
CA GLU A 111 12.92 0.90 -13.56
C GLU A 111 11.64 1.77 -13.61
N GLY A 112 10.69 1.55 -12.69
CA GLY A 112 9.51 2.40 -12.53
C GLY A 112 8.27 2.07 -13.38
N GLU A 113 8.20 0.91 -14.06
CA GLU A 113 7.15 0.64 -15.07
C GLU A 113 5.81 0.07 -14.55
N SER A 114 5.46 0.24 -13.28
CA SER A 114 4.06 -0.07 -12.88
C SER A 114 3.14 0.95 -13.52
N VAL A 115 2.16 0.49 -14.33
CA VAL A 115 1.11 1.34 -14.94
C VAL A 115 0.45 2.22 -13.88
N ILE A 116 0.19 1.66 -12.69
CA ILE A 116 -0.36 2.42 -11.56
C ILE A 116 0.58 3.55 -11.16
N CYS A 117 1.87 3.27 -10.93
CA CYS A 117 2.82 4.31 -10.54
C CYS A 117 2.98 5.39 -11.63
N ARG A 118 3.00 5.00 -12.91
CA ARG A 118 3.07 5.95 -14.05
C ARG A 118 1.86 6.87 -14.08
N VAL A 119 0.64 6.33 -14.01
CA VAL A 119 -0.60 7.13 -14.00
C VAL A 119 -0.63 8.06 -12.78
N LEU A 120 -0.28 7.58 -11.59
CA LEU A 120 -0.26 8.41 -10.39
C LEU A 120 0.73 9.59 -10.50
N ARG A 121 1.92 9.36 -11.07
CA ARG A 121 2.90 10.42 -11.33
C ARG A 121 2.41 11.41 -12.37
N ALA A 122 1.89 10.93 -13.50
CA ALA A 122 1.37 11.77 -14.57
C ALA A 122 0.24 12.69 -14.08
N ARG A 123 -0.59 12.20 -13.15
CA ARG A 123 -1.66 12.99 -12.51
C ARG A 123 -1.17 13.98 -11.45
N GLY A 124 0.10 13.92 -11.05
CA GLY A 124 0.58 14.68 -9.89
C GLY A 124 -0.08 14.24 -8.57
N ALA A 125 -0.47 12.97 -8.45
CA ALA A 125 -1.13 12.46 -7.26
C ALA A 125 -0.21 12.58 -6.03
N ALA A 126 -0.81 12.85 -4.88
CA ALA A 126 -0.12 12.85 -3.60
C ALA A 126 0.06 11.39 -3.15
N VAL A 127 1.31 10.98 -2.89
CA VAL A 127 1.63 9.57 -2.59
C VAL A 127 2.23 9.44 -1.20
N LEU A 128 1.53 8.69 -0.35
CA LEU A 128 2.01 8.24 0.95
C LEU A 128 2.54 6.81 0.83
N HIS A 129 3.83 6.60 1.04
CA HIS A 129 4.43 5.27 1.16
C HIS A 129 4.49 4.87 2.63
N LEU A 130 3.59 3.99 3.08
CA LEU A 130 3.54 3.56 4.47
C LEU A 130 4.34 2.26 4.66
N VAL A 131 5.43 2.34 5.42
CA VAL A 131 6.40 1.28 5.63
C VAL A 131 6.32 0.80 7.08
N ARG A 132 6.46 -0.51 7.32
CA ARG A 132 6.68 -1.05 8.67
C ARG A 132 8.09 -1.56 8.77
N GLU A 133 8.90 -1.02 9.65
CA GLU A 133 10.34 -1.32 9.67
C GLU A 133 10.60 -2.81 9.73
N SER A 134 10.11 -3.50 10.77
CA SER A 134 10.18 -4.96 10.91
C SER A 134 9.31 -5.66 9.85
N VAL A 135 9.93 -6.46 8.99
CA VAL A 135 9.25 -7.30 8.00
C VAL A 135 8.82 -8.63 8.63
N ALA A 136 9.56 -9.14 9.63
CA ALA A 136 9.12 -10.25 10.47
C ALA A 136 7.78 -9.95 11.12
N ASP A 137 7.61 -8.74 11.62
CA ASP A 137 6.35 -8.25 12.16
C ASP A 137 5.21 -8.27 11.13
N CYS A 138 5.48 -7.89 9.88
CA CYS A 138 4.49 -7.94 8.81
C CYS A 138 4.03 -9.38 8.55
N VAL A 139 4.98 -10.31 8.39
CA VAL A 139 4.72 -11.73 8.13
C VAL A 139 3.92 -12.34 9.27
N ALA A 140 4.37 -12.18 10.52
CA ALA A 140 3.67 -12.69 11.69
C ALA A 140 2.27 -12.08 11.85
N SER A 141 2.14 -10.77 11.66
CA SER A 141 0.82 -10.10 11.74
C SER A 141 -0.16 -10.65 10.70
N ARG A 142 0.31 -10.97 9.50
CA ARG A 142 -0.51 -11.55 8.44
C ARG A 142 -0.93 -12.98 8.79
N LEU A 143 -0.01 -13.81 9.26
CA LEU A 143 -0.32 -15.18 9.66
C LEU A 143 -1.31 -15.23 10.83
N ILE A 144 -1.10 -14.41 11.86
CA ILE A 144 -2.02 -14.30 13.00
C ILE A 144 -3.40 -13.84 12.53
N ALA A 145 -3.48 -12.86 11.64
CA ALA A 145 -4.75 -12.38 11.10
C ALA A 145 -5.49 -13.44 10.26
N ASN A 146 -4.77 -14.28 9.52
CA ASN A 146 -5.37 -15.37 8.75
C ASN A 146 -6.03 -16.43 9.66
N HIS A 147 -5.47 -16.66 10.86
CA HIS A 147 -6.01 -17.63 11.81
C HIS A 147 -7.10 -17.04 12.72
N ARG A 148 -6.93 -15.79 13.20
CA ARG A 148 -7.86 -15.13 14.13
C ARG A 148 -8.99 -14.34 13.45
N GLY A 149 -8.97 -14.26 12.11
CA GLY A 149 -9.85 -13.40 11.34
C GLY A 149 -9.33 -11.96 11.20
N TYR A 150 -9.78 -11.29 10.13
CA TYR A 150 -9.35 -9.95 9.75
C TYR A 150 -10.04 -8.84 10.57
N HIS A 151 -9.25 -7.95 11.19
CA HIS A 151 -9.65 -6.66 11.83
C HIS A 151 -10.84 -6.74 12.81
N ARG A 152 -10.54 -6.55 14.09
CA ARG A 152 -11.54 -6.68 15.16
C ARG A 152 -11.93 -5.35 15.77
N ARG A 153 -13.20 -5.27 16.16
CA ARG A 153 -13.72 -4.23 17.06
C ARG A 153 -13.81 -4.74 18.50
N GLU A 154 -13.72 -6.05 18.69
CA GLU A 154 -13.86 -6.72 19.99
C GLU A 154 -12.50 -7.27 20.47
N PRO A 155 -12.31 -7.38 21.81
CA PRO A 155 -11.16 -8.05 22.40
C PRO A 155 -11.02 -9.52 21.96
N LEU A 156 -9.83 -10.09 22.10
CA LEU A 156 -9.59 -11.52 21.85
C LEU A 156 -10.23 -12.38 22.95
N SER A 157 -10.80 -13.52 22.55
CA SER A 157 -11.19 -14.57 23.50
C SER A 157 -9.96 -15.23 24.12
N GLU A 158 -10.16 -15.96 25.22
CA GLU A 158 -9.09 -16.71 25.87
C GLU A 158 -8.47 -17.77 24.94
N ALA A 159 -9.31 -18.52 24.22
CA ALA A 159 -8.85 -19.51 23.24
C ALA A 159 -8.00 -18.88 22.13
N GLU A 160 -8.34 -17.67 21.69
CA GLU A 160 -7.57 -16.97 20.67
C GLU A 160 -6.25 -16.43 21.19
N ARG A 161 -6.21 -15.99 22.45
CA ARG A 161 -4.97 -15.60 23.14
C ARG A 161 -4.04 -16.80 23.36
N ALA A 162 -4.61 -17.98 23.62
CA ALA A 162 -3.88 -19.24 23.76
C ALA A 162 -3.32 -19.78 22.43
N LEU A 163 -3.76 -19.26 21.27
CA LEU A 163 -3.25 -19.67 19.96
C LEU A 163 -1.72 -19.52 19.89
N ARG A 164 -1.04 -20.58 19.46
CA ARG A 164 0.39 -20.62 19.19
C ARG A 164 0.59 -21.08 17.75
N LEU A 165 1.41 -20.35 17.01
CA LEU A 165 1.66 -20.60 15.59
C LEU A 165 3.15 -20.78 15.34
N THR A 166 3.50 -21.68 14.43
CA THR A 166 4.87 -21.80 13.90
C THR A 166 4.88 -21.25 12.48
N ILE A 167 5.89 -20.42 12.16
CA ILE A 167 6.06 -19.86 10.82
C ILE A 167 7.01 -20.74 10.02
N ASP A 168 6.61 -21.14 8.81
CA ASP A 168 7.54 -21.72 7.82
C ASP A 168 8.55 -20.65 7.39
N LEU A 169 9.80 -20.80 7.83
CA LEU A 169 10.88 -19.86 7.57
C LEU A 169 11.23 -19.73 6.08
N ARG A 170 11.05 -20.78 5.26
CA ARG A 170 11.31 -20.70 3.82
C ARG A 170 10.22 -19.87 3.13
N ALA A 171 8.96 -20.05 3.52
CA ALA A 171 7.86 -19.23 3.02
C ALA A 171 8.01 -17.78 3.49
N ALA A 172 8.36 -17.56 4.75
CA ALA A 172 8.63 -16.24 5.32
C ALA A 172 9.79 -15.53 4.60
N GLU A 173 10.89 -16.22 4.30
CA GLU A 173 12.02 -15.64 3.58
C GLU A 173 11.59 -15.08 2.21
N ARG A 174 10.82 -15.86 1.43
CA ARG A 174 10.32 -15.41 0.13
C ARG A 174 9.44 -14.17 0.26
N GLU A 175 8.53 -14.17 1.25
CA GLU A 175 7.65 -13.02 1.49
C GLU A 175 8.42 -11.78 1.95
N MET A 176 9.36 -11.93 2.88
CA MET A 176 10.18 -10.81 3.37
C MET A 176 10.96 -10.16 2.22
N ARG A 177 11.57 -10.98 1.36
CA ARG A 177 12.25 -10.50 0.16
C ARG A 177 11.30 -9.77 -0.79
N ALA A 178 10.11 -10.32 -1.04
CA ALA A 178 9.11 -9.66 -1.87
C ALA A 178 8.68 -8.29 -1.31
N ILE A 179 8.49 -8.18 0.01
CA ILE A 179 8.14 -6.92 0.69
C ILE A 179 9.28 -5.89 0.53
N LEU A 180 10.53 -6.30 0.76
CA LEU A 180 11.68 -5.42 0.64
C LEU A 180 11.88 -4.95 -0.82
N THR A 181 11.75 -5.86 -1.79
CA THR A 181 11.80 -5.53 -3.22
C THR A 181 10.71 -4.53 -3.60
N ALA A 182 9.48 -4.71 -3.11
CA ALA A 182 8.38 -3.80 -3.38
C ALA A 182 8.59 -2.42 -2.75
N ARG A 183 9.13 -2.34 -1.54
CA ARG A 183 9.51 -1.06 -0.91
C ARG A 183 10.52 -0.29 -1.75
N ASP A 184 11.59 -0.98 -2.15
CA ASP A 184 12.65 -0.37 -2.96
C ASP A 184 12.13 0.01 -4.35
N PHE A 185 11.22 -0.78 -4.92
CA PHE A 185 10.52 -0.43 -6.16
C PHE A 185 9.72 0.87 -6.02
N VAL A 186 8.89 1.02 -4.99
CA VAL A 186 8.07 2.24 -4.77
C VAL A 186 8.96 3.47 -4.59
N ARG A 187 10.03 3.36 -3.78
CA ARG A 187 11.01 4.43 -3.60
C ARG A 187 11.66 4.87 -4.91
N ARG A 188 12.03 3.91 -5.77
CA ARG A 188 12.58 4.22 -7.10
C ARG A 188 11.51 4.84 -8.00
N ALA A 189 10.31 4.28 -8.03
CA ALA A 189 9.23 4.72 -8.91
C ALA A 189 8.84 6.19 -8.67
N PHE A 190 8.87 6.64 -7.41
CA PHE A 190 8.52 8.01 -7.01
C PHE A 190 9.72 8.90 -6.67
N ARG A 191 10.95 8.50 -7.04
CA ARG A 191 12.13 9.35 -6.87
C ARG A 191 11.94 10.67 -7.65
N GLY A 192 12.11 11.80 -6.96
CA GLY A 192 11.95 13.13 -7.53
C GLY A 192 10.49 13.58 -7.72
N HIS A 193 9.51 12.77 -7.27
CA HIS A 193 8.10 13.17 -7.28
C HIS A 193 7.83 14.15 -6.14
N GLY A 194 7.43 15.38 -6.45
CA GLY A 194 7.31 16.45 -5.44
C GLY A 194 6.23 16.20 -4.37
N ALA A 195 5.20 15.41 -4.68
CA ALA A 195 4.14 15.05 -3.75
C ALA A 195 4.31 13.59 -3.28
N TYR A 196 5.46 13.27 -2.69
CA TYR A 196 5.79 11.96 -2.15
C TYR A 196 6.26 12.05 -0.69
N LEU A 197 5.66 11.23 0.18
CA LEU A 197 6.02 11.12 1.59
C LEU A 197 6.17 9.63 1.96
N GLU A 198 7.28 9.27 2.59
CA GLU A 198 7.44 7.95 3.22
C GLU A 198 7.29 8.09 4.74
N LEU A 199 6.42 7.28 5.35
CA LEU A 199 6.25 7.21 6.80
C LEU A 199 6.49 5.80 7.28
N THR A 200 7.11 5.67 8.47
CA THR A 200 7.19 4.39 9.16
C THR A 200 5.99 4.19 10.08
N TYR A 201 5.58 2.94 10.32
CA TYR A 201 4.46 2.62 11.19
C TYR A 201 4.60 3.17 12.63
N PRO A 202 5.78 3.09 13.28
CA PRO A 202 6.01 3.72 14.58
C PRO A 202 5.83 5.24 14.56
N ASP A 203 6.27 5.92 13.51
CA ASP A 203 6.13 7.38 13.38
C ASP A 203 4.68 7.79 13.03
N PHE A 204 3.90 6.83 12.53
CA PHE A 204 2.55 7.03 12.02
C PHE A 204 1.47 6.88 13.11
N VAL A 205 1.63 5.96 14.06
CA VAL A 205 0.61 5.64 15.08
C VAL A 205 1.08 6.01 16.49
N ALA A 206 0.28 6.81 17.20
CA ALA A 206 0.44 7.08 18.62
C ALA A 206 -0.76 6.50 19.39
N GLY A 207 -0.64 5.25 19.84
CA GLY A 207 -1.73 4.55 20.53
C GLY A 207 -2.96 4.34 19.64
N ALA A 208 -4.06 5.06 19.93
CA ALA A 208 -5.32 4.99 19.19
C ALA A 208 -5.54 6.17 18.21
N SER A 209 -4.54 7.05 18.06
CA SER A 209 -4.58 8.18 17.13
C SER A 209 -3.41 8.14 16.15
N LEU A 210 -3.50 8.95 15.10
CA LEU A 210 -2.31 9.32 14.33
C LEU A 210 -1.33 10.05 15.25
N ALA A 211 -0.03 9.91 14.99
CA ALA A 211 0.96 10.73 15.67
C ALA A 211 0.71 12.23 15.40
N PRO A 212 0.97 13.15 16.36
CA PRO A 212 0.54 14.54 16.26
C PRO A 212 0.99 15.30 15.00
N GLY A 213 2.17 14.97 14.44
CA GLY A 213 2.69 15.62 13.24
C GLY A 213 2.12 15.08 11.92
N VAL A 214 1.53 13.90 11.92
CA VAL A 214 1.07 13.22 10.69
C VAL A 214 -0.04 14.00 9.98
N PRO A 215 -1.08 14.53 10.65
CA PRO A 215 -2.10 15.33 9.98
C PRO A 215 -1.55 16.55 9.23
N LEU A 216 -0.52 17.22 9.78
CA LEU A 216 0.13 18.36 9.13
C LEU A 216 0.92 17.91 7.90
N GLN A 217 1.73 16.85 8.03
CA GLN A 217 2.45 16.28 6.89
C GLN A 217 1.52 15.84 5.76
N LEU A 218 0.35 15.28 6.09
CA LEU A 218 -0.66 14.90 5.11
C LEU A 218 -1.34 16.12 4.47
N ALA A 219 -1.58 17.19 5.22
CA ALA A 219 -2.10 18.45 4.69
C ALA A 219 -1.14 19.08 3.68
N ASP A 220 0.15 19.15 4.01
CA ASP A 220 1.21 19.65 3.13
C ASP A 220 1.32 18.78 1.88
N LEU A 221 1.31 17.45 2.04
CA LEU A 221 1.40 16.49 0.95
C LEU A 221 0.27 16.63 -0.08
N ILE A 222 -0.95 16.96 0.36
CA ILE A 222 -2.12 17.15 -0.53
C ILE A 222 -2.38 18.63 -0.88
N GLY A 223 -1.54 19.55 -0.39
CA GLY A 223 -1.60 20.98 -0.70
C GLY A 223 -2.81 21.72 -0.13
N ILE A 224 -3.26 21.38 1.09
CA ILE A 224 -4.33 22.12 1.79
C ILE A 224 -3.79 22.93 2.97
N PRO A 225 -4.44 24.06 3.33
CA PRO A 225 -4.00 24.86 4.47
C PRO A 225 -4.36 24.18 5.78
N GLY A 226 -3.34 23.66 6.48
CA GLY A 226 -3.43 23.19 7.85
C GLY A 226 -4.02 21.77 8.03
N PRO A 227 -3.81 21.17 9.23
CA PRO A 227 -4.22 19.80 9.53
C PRO A 227 -5.72 19.64 9.84
N GLU A 228 -6.49 20.74 9.93
CA GLU A 228 -7.87 20.72 10.41
C GLU A 228 -8.77 19.87 9.52
N GLY A 229 -9.34 18.83 10.12
CA GLY A 229 -10.24 17.90 9.45
C GLY A 229 -9.57 16.86 8.56
N VAL A 230 -8.23 16.80 8.49
CA VAL A 230 -7.51 15.74 7.76
C VAL A 230 -7.85 14.36 8.30
N ALA A 231 -7.87 14.22 9.62
CA ALA A 231 -8.15 12.97 10.32
C ALA A 231 -8.98 13.22 11.59
N GLY A 232 -9.69 12.18 12.03
CA GLY A 232 -10.45 12.15 13.26
C GLY A 232 -10.12 10.92 14.13
N PRO A 233 -10.84 10.74 15.25
CA PRO A 233 -10.60 9.64 16.18
C PRO A 233 -10.85 8.27 15.54
N CYS A 234 -9.95 7.31 15.79
CA CYS A 234 -10.03 5.95 15.26
C CYS A 234 -10.17 4.93 16.40
N ARG A 235 -11.20 4.07 16.32
CA ARG A 235 -11.48 3.04 17.36
C ARG A 235 -10.93 1.65 17.00
N LEU A 236 -10.00 1.58 16.06
CA LEU A 236 -9.43 0.29 15.65
C LEU A 236 -8.39 -0.18 16.67
N VAL A 237 -8.53 -1.42 17.11
CA VAL A 237 -7.61 -2.07 18.05
C VAL A 237 -6.57 -2.88 17.28
N PRO A 238 -5.30 -2.93 17.73
CA PRO A 238 -4.30 -3.83 17.15
C PRO A 238 -4.78 -5.29 17.22
N SER A 239 -4.72 -6.02 16.12
CA SER A 239 -5.20 -7.43 16.12
C SER A 239 -4.23 -8.43 16.77
N ALA A 240 -3.03 -7.99 17.11
CA ALA A 240 -1.98 -8.82 17.70
C ALA A 240 -0.99 -7.92 18.48
N PRO A 241 -1.35 -7.48 19.69
CA PRO A 241 -0.40 -6.80 20.58
C PRO A 241 0.78 -7.72 20.91
N ASP A 242 0.52 -8.98 21.25
CA ASP A 242 1.52 -9.91 21.79
C ASP A 242 2.04 -10.91 20.73
N LYS A 243 2.66 -10.39 19.66
CA LYS A 243 3.10 -11.25 18.54
C LYS A 243 4.18 -12.25 18.94
N ALA A 244 5.11 -11.83 19.79
CA ALA A 244 6.21 -12.67 20.27
C ALA A 244 5.69 -13.89 21.04
N GLU A 245 4.56 -13.76 21.76
CA GLU A 245 3.94 -14.87 22.47
C GLU A 245 3.14 -15.79 21.55
N ALA A 246 2.55 -15.25 20.49
CA ALA A 246 1.74 -16.00 19.55
C ALA A 246 2.56 -16.84 18.56
N ILE A 247 3.84 -16.53 18.36
CA ILE A 247 4.73 -17.20 17.39
C ILE A 247 5.80 -18.01 18.12
N LEU A 248 5.75 -19.34 18.00
CA LEU A 248 6.66 -20.26 18.71
C LEU A 248 8.12 -20.08 18.30
N ASN A 249 8.39 -19.81 17.02
CA ASN A 249 9.73 -19.60 16.47
C ASN A 249 10.02 -18.12 16.17
N TRP A 250 9.58 -17.21 17.06
CA TRP A 250 9.73 -15.76 16.87
C TRP A 250 11.19 -15.30 16.73
N SER A 251 12.09 -15.81 17.58
CA SER A 251 13.51 -15.48 17.53
C SER A 251 14.18 -15.91 16.23
N GLU A 252 13.83 -17.09 15.71
CA GLU A 252 14.32 -17.58 14.41
C GLU A 252 13.82 -16.69 13.25
N LEU A 253 12.57 -16.21 13.33
CA LEU A 253 12.02 -15.28 12.35
C LEU A 253 12.74 -13.93 12.36
N GLN A 254 13.07 -13.41 13.54
CA GLN A 254 13.84 -12.17 13.67
C GLN A 254 15.28 -12.34 13.16
N ALA A 255 15.92 -13.47 13.49
CA ALA A 255 17.25 -13.80 12.97
C ALA A 255 17.25 -13.93 11.43
N LEU A 256 16.18 -14.51 10.87
CA LEU A 256 15.97 -14.56 9.42
C LEU A 256 15.91 -13.15 8.80
N GLU A 257 15.11 -12.25 9.37
CA GLU A 257 15.05 -10.86 8.89
C GLU A 257 16.42 -10.17 8.96
N ALA A 258 17.14 -10.30 10.08
CA ALA A 258 18.46 -9.73 10.25
C ALA A 258 19.44 -10.25 9.19
N ARG A 259 19.42 -11.57 8.90
CA ARG A 259 20.22 -12.20 7.84
C ARG A 259 19.88 -11.64 6.45
N ILE A 260 18.59 -11.48 6.13
CA ILE A 260 18.16 -10.92 4.84
C ILE A 260 18.64 -9.47 4.68
N ARG A 261 18.60 -8.67 5.75
CA ARG A 261 19.09 -7.27 5.73
C ARG A 261 20.61 -7.19 5.62
N ALA A 262 21.33 -8.00 6.38
CA ALA A 262 22.78 -8.04 6.38
C ALA A 262 23.37 -8.57 5.07
N GLY A 263 22.67 -9.49 4.41
CA GLY A 263 23.08 -10.05 3.12
C GLY A 263 23.16 -9.05 1.97
N GLY A 264 22.78 -7.78 2.20
CA GLY A 264 22.89 -6.71 1.22
C GLY A 264 21.94 -6.90 0.04
N ARG A 265 21.51 -5.79 -0.56
CA ARG A 265 20.71 -5.80 -1.78
C ARG A 265 21.41 -6.68 -2.81
N HIS A 266 20.71 -7.65 -3.39
CA HIS A 266 21.16 -8.18 -4.68
C HIS A 266 21.51 -6.97 -5.54
N PRO A 267 22.72 -6.90 -6.14
CA PRO A 267 23.07 -5.81 -7.03
C PRO A 267 21.89 -5.70 -8.00
N THR A 268 21.25 -4.52 -7.97
CA THR A 268 20.25 -4.21 -8.98
C THR A 268 20.99 -4.42 -10.29
N PRO A 269 20.55 -5.29 -11.21
CA PRO A 269 21.26 -5.49 -12.46
C PRO A 269 21.42 -4.11 -13.05
N THR A 270 22.68 -3.64 -13.12
CA THR A 270 23.01 -2.35 -13.71
C THR A 270 22.39 -2.42 -15.10
N THR A 271 21.34 -1.64 -15.35
CA THR A 271 20.80 -1.51 -16.69
C THR A 271 21.95 -1.00 -17.52
N ALA A 272 22.53 -1.87 -18.34
CA ALA A 272 23.48 -1.49 -19.35
C ALA A 272 22.81 -0.36 -20.13
N ASP A 273 23.45 0.79 -20.13
CA ASP A 273 23.00 1.92 -20.91
C ASP A 273 22.87 1.43 -22.37
N ALA A 274 21.74 1.73 -23.02
CA ALA A 274 21.41 1.27 -24.36
C ALA A 274 22.36 1.84 -25.44
N THR A 275 23.46 2.46 -25.02
CA THR A 275 24.42 3.19 -25.84
C THR A 275 25.77 2.48 -25.96
N GLY A 276 26.07 1.47 -25.13
CA GLY A 276 27.27 0.62 -25.30
C GLY A 276 28.60 1.37 -25.44
N ARG A 277 28.74 2.57 -24.87
CA ARG A 277 29.99 3.35 -24.94
C ARG A 277 30.61 3.55 -23.56
N PRO A 278 31.93 3.30 -23.41
CA PRO A 278 32.63 3.66 -22.19
C PRO A 278 32.65 5.19 -22.06
N ILE A 279 32.28 5.66 -20.88
CA ILE A 279 32.51 7.06 -20.48
C ILE A 279 34.02 7.18 -20.25
N SER A 280 34.63 8.12 -20.97
CA SER A 280 36.03 8.57 -20.75
C SER A 280 36.02 9.80 -19.86
#